data_AF-N9PI16-F1
#
_entry.id   AF-N9PI16-F1
#
_cell.length_a   1.000
_cell.length_b   1.000
_cell.length_c   1.000
_cell.angle_alpha   90.00
_cell.angle_beta   90.00
_cell.angle_gamma   90.00
#
_symmetry.space_group_name_H-M   'P 1'
#
loop_
_entity.id
_entity.type
_entity.pdbx_description
1 polymer ?
#
loop_
_entity_poly.entity_id
_entity_poly.type
_entity_poly.pdbx_seq_one_letter_code
_entity_poly.pdbx_strand_id
1 'polypeptide(L)'
;MIDFIVKLYKVDPSLFIGMIGLFLIVITIILYLIFYIYMNINLKGISKIVFNDEKKYRRPLEPFNFIALIFLPTTFWREIINIKYNKSFKKLYGKEFYYKLNESQLRRLLFEYKGYFVFQYMIFIITTFAFIFMIFSYVVGNYFK
;
A
#
# COMPACT_ATOMS: atom_id res chain seq x y z
N MET A 1 -1.18 3.10 33.13
CA MET A 1 -1.54 3.10 31.69
C MET A 1 -1.85 1.70 31.21
N ILE A 2 -0.96 0.71 31.41
CA ILE A 2 -1.20 -0.69 31.05
C ILE A 2 -2.42 -1.28 31.77
N ASP A 3 -2.58 -1.04 33.08
CA ASP A 3 -3.75 -1.53 33.83
C ASP A 3 -5.08 -0.98 33.32
N PHE A 4 -5.08 0.25 32.80
CA PHE A 4 -6.26 0.87 32.19
C PHE A 4 -6.62 0.17 30.89
N ILE A 5 -5.62 -0.14 30.05
CA ILE A 5 -5.80 -0.90 28.81
C ILE A 5 -6.36 -2.30 29.09
N VAL A 6 -5.80 -3.00 30.08
CA VAL A 6 -6.25 -4.33 30.49
C VAL A 6 -7.68 -4.29 31.03
N LYS A 7 -8.03 -3.26 31.82
CA LYS A 7 -9.41 -3.07 32.29
C LYS A 7 -10.38 -2.83 31.14
N LEU A 8 -10.01 -1.98 30.17
CA LEU A 8 -10.87 -1.71 29.01
C LEU A 8 -11.17 -2.97 28.20
N TYR A 9 -10.14 -3.78 27.95
CA TYR A 9 -10.28 -5.06 27.25
C TYR A 9 -11.18 -6.06 28.00
N LYS A 10 -11.11 -6.11 29.33
CA LYS A 10 -11.94 -7.01 30.14
C LYS A 10 -13.41 -6.58 30.22
N VAL A 11 -13.68 -5.27 30.17
CA VAL A 11 -15.04 -4.73 30.28
C VAL A 11 -15.79 -4.87 28.96
N ASP A 12 -15.15 -4.50 27.84
CA ASP A 12 -15.73 -4.63 26.51
C ASP A 12 -14.63 -4.95 25.48
N PRO A 13 -14.30 -6.24 25.30
CA PRO A 13 -13.24 -6.66 24.39
C PRO A 13 -13.57 -6.29 22.94
N SER A 14 -14.84 -6.35 22.57
CA SER A 14 -15.32 -5.98 21.23
C SER A 14 -15.00 -4.52 20.93
N LEU A 15 -15.41 -3.60 21.82
CA LEU A 15 -15.17 -2.17 21.68
C LEU A 15 -13.66 -1.86 21.66
N PHE A 16 -12.88 -2.49 22.54
CA PHE A 16 -11.43 -2.30 22.57
C PHE A 16 -10.76 -2.68 21.24
N ILE A 17 -11.08 -3.85 20.70
CA ILE A 17 -10.54 -4.33 19.41
C ILE A 17 -10.98 -3.39 18.27
N GLY A 18 -12.24 -2.94 18.28
CA GLY A 18 -12.77 -2.00 17.29
C GLY A 18 -12.04 -0.66 17.31
N MET A 19 -11.71 -0.13 18.50
CA MET A 19 -10.91 1.09 18.64
C MET A 19 -9.51 0.93 18.04
N ILE A 20 -8.87 -0.22 18.18
CA ILE A 20 -7.57 -0.51 17.53
C ILE A 20 -7.74 -0.49 16.01
N GLY A 21 -8.76 -1.14 15.48
CA GLY A 21 -9.07 -1.13 14.04
C GLY A 21 -9.25 0.28 13.50
N LEU A 22 -10.07 1.10 14.17
CA LEU A 22 -10.29 2.51 13.81
C LEU A 22 -9.01 3.35 13.88
N PHE A 23 -8.18 3.15 14.90
CA PHE A 23 -6.89 3.83 15.02
C PHE A 23 -5.97 3.51 13.83
N LEU A 24 -5.92 2.26 13.39
CA LEU A 24 -5.15 1.87 12.19
C LEU A 24 -5.73 2.48 10.90
N ILE A 25 -7.04 2.70 10.80
CA ILE A 25 -7.65 3.45 9.68
C ILE A 25 -7.16 4.90 9.66
N VAL A 26 -7.14 5.57 10.82
CA VAL A 26 -6.62 6.95 10.92
C VAL A 26 -5.15 7.02 10.49
N ILE A 27 -4.32 6.08 10.95
CA ILE A 27 -2.92 5.97 10.50
C ILE A 27 -2.85 5.77 8.99
N THR A 28 -3.69 4.90 8.44
CA THR A 28 -3.75 4.63 7.00
C THR A 28 -4.04 5.91 6.21
N ILE A 29 -5.00 6.74 6.64
CA ILE A 29 -5.32 8.02 5.99
C ILE A 29 -4.10 8.95 5.99
N ILE A 30 -3.43 9.09 7.13
CA ILE A 30 -2.23 9.93 7.26
C ILE A 30 -1.12 9.43 6.32
N LEU A 31 -0.89 8.12 6.29
CA LEU A 31 0.10 7.50 5.40
C LEU A 31 -0.24 7.72 3.93
N TYR A 32 -1.52 7.63 3.54
CA TYR A 32 -1.97 7.93 2.18
C TYR A 32 -1.67 9.39 1.78
N LEU A 33 -1.88 10.35 2.68
CA LEU A 33 -1.56 11.76 2.43
C LEU A 33 -0.04 11.97 2.26
N ILE A 34 0.77 11.39 3.15
CA ILE A 34 2.23 11.42 3.04
C ILE A 34 2.66 10.78 1.70
N PHE A 35 2.05 9.67 1.34
CA PHE A 35 2.38 8.96 0.11
C PHE A 35 1.97 9.73 -1.14
N TYR A 36 0.83 10.42 -1.11
CA TYR A 36 0.40 11.33 -2.17
C TYR A 36 1.42 12.47 -2.39
N ILE A 37 1.91 13.08 -1.31
CA ILE A 37 2.95 14.11 -1.37
C ILE A 37 4.24 13.52 -1.96
N TYR A 38 4.69 12.36 -1.45
CA TYR A 38 5.87 11.66 -1.96
C TYR A 38 5.77 11.39 -3.46
N MET A 39 4.62 10.89 -3.93
CA MET A 39 4.36 10.60 -5.33
C MET A 39 4.43 11.87 -6.18
N ASN A 40 3.82 12.95 -5.74
CA ASN A 40 3.86 14.22 -6.46
C ASN A 40 5.29 14.77 -6.57
N ILE A 41 6.10 14.70 -5.51
CA ILE A 41 7.51 15.13 -5.51
C ILE A 41 8.33 14.32 -6.54
N ASN A 42 8.09 13.01 -6.60
CA ASN A 42 8.85 12.08 -7.43
C ASN A 42 8.22 11.81 -8.81
N LEU A 43 7.06 12.42 -9.10
CA LEU A 43 6.20 12.05 -10.23
C LEU A 43 6.90 12.03 -11.59
N LYS A 44 7.75 13.02 -11.88
CA LYS A 44 8.43 13.12 -13.18
C LYS A 44 9.34 11.92 -13.42
N GLY A 45 10.13 11.54 -12.41
CA GLY A 45 11.06 10.43 -12.54
C GLY A 45 10.36 9.07 -12.55
N ILE A 46 9.33 8.89 -11.72
CA ILE A 46 8.47 7.71 -11.79
C ILE A 46 7.82 7.60 -13.18
N SER A 47 7.29 8.70 -13.71
CA SER A 47 6.65 8.71 -15.04
C SER A 47 7.65 8.44 -16.17
N LYS A 48 8.87 8.97 -16.06
CA LYS A 48 9.97 8.66 -16.99
C LYS A 48 10.26 7.17 -17.04
N ILE A 49 10.34 6.50 -15.88
CA ILE A 49 10.66 5.08 -15.85
C ILE A 49 9.49 4.24 -16.36
N VAL A 50 8.27 4.55 -15.92
CA VAL A 50 7.07 3.73 -16.20
C VAL A 50 6.59 3.91 -17.63
N PHE A 51 6.60 5.13 -18.18
CA PHE A 51 6.02 5.44 -19.48
C PHE A 51 7.03 5.92 -20.53
N ASN A 52 8.32 6.04 -20.17
CA ASN A 52 9.33 6.72 -20.99
C ASN A 52 8.96 8.18 -21.31
N ASP A 53 8.10 8.80 -20.50
CA ASP A 53 7.65 10.18 -20.66
C ASP A 53 7.50 10.86 -19.29
N GLU A 54 8.36 11.85 -19.02
CA GLU A 54 8.34 12.65 -17.79
C GLU A 54 7.08 13.51 -17.64
N LYS A 55 6.41 13.84 -18.76
CA LYS A 55 5.24 14.73 -18.81
C LYS A 55 3.92 13.96 -18.90
N LYS A 56 3.96 12.62 -18.84
CA LYS A 56 2.75 11.77 -18.92
C LYS A 56 1.66 12.21 -17.94
N TYR A 57 2.05 12.62 -16.74
CA TYR A 57 1.15 13.14 -15.71
C TYR A 57 1.53 14.56 -15.29
N ARG A 58 0.50 15.38 -15.07
CA ARG A 58 0.62 16.72 -14.53
C ARG A 58 0.63 16.67 -12.99
N ARG A 59 1.33 17.63 -12.37
CA ARG A 59 1.26 17.91 -10.93
C ARG A 59 0.21 19.01 -10.66
N PRO A 60 -0.60 18.90 -9.59
CA PRO A 60 -0.71 17.75 -8.71
C PRO A 60 -1.39 16.57 -9.43
N LEU A 61 -1.02 15.36 -9.04
CA LEU A 61 -1.55 14.13 -9.62
C LEU A 61 -3.04 14.01 -9.31
N GLU A 62 -3.87 13.88 -10.35
CA GLU A 62 -5.31 13.70 -10.17
C GLU A 62 -5.61 12.41 -9.39
N PRO A 63 -6.69 12.36 -8.59
CA PRO A 63 -6.99 11.22 -7.73
C PRO A 63 -7.00 9.86 -8.44
N PHE A 64 -7.64 9.75 -9.62
CA PHE A 64 -7.69 8.48 -10.36
C PHE A 64 -6.32 8.06 -10.91
N ASN A 65 -5.53 9.03 -11.38
CA ASN A 65 -4.16 8.78 -11.85
C ASN A 65 -3.25 8.38 -10.69
N PHE A 66 -3.45 8.96 -9.51
CA PHE A 66 -2.80 8.52 -8.29
C PHE A 66 -3.17 7.09 -7.99
N ILE A 67 -4.45 6.76 -7.84
CA ILE A 67 -4.93 5.39 -7.54
C ILE A 67 -4.32 4.37 -8.51
N ALA A 68 -4.37 4.64 -9.81
CA ALA A 68 -3.79 3.74 -10.82
C ALA A 68 -2.29 3.51 -10.57
N LEU A 69 -1.54 4.58 -10.34
CA LEU A 69 -0.11 4.49 -10.07
C LEU A 69 0.17 3.70 -8.80
N ILE A 70 -0.44 4.03 -7.64
CA ILE A 70 -0.15 3.34 -6.37
C ILE A 70 -0.34 1.82 -6.47
N PHE A 71 -1.20 1.30 -7.33
CA PHE A 71 -1.35 -0.16 -7.47
C PHE A 71 -0.15 -0.85 -8.15
N LEU A 72 0.74 -0.10 -8.79
CA LEU A 72 1.87 -0.64 -9.55
C LEU A 72 2.79 -1.53 -8.69
N PRO A 73 3.28 -1.12 -7.51
CA PRO A 73 4.03 -2.01 -6.61
C PRO A 73 3.34 -3.35 -6.28
N THR A 74 2.02 -3.37 -6.13
CA THR A 74 1.25 -4.60 -5.89
C THR A 74 1.19 -5.47 -7.13
N THR A 75 0.93 -4.86 -8.30
CA THR A 75 0.86 -5.55 -9.59
C THR A 75 2.14 -6.31 -9.90
N PHE A 76 3.30 -5.75 -9.52
CA PHE A 76 4.61 -6.36 -9.77
C PHE A 76 5.21 -7.10 -8.55
N TRP A 77 4.44 -7.36 -7.49
CA TRP A 77 4.93 -8.03 -6.27
C TRP A 77 5.67 -9.35 -6.57
N ARG A 78 5.11 -10.18 -7.47
CA ARG A 78 5.71 -11.47 -7.86
C ARG A 78 7.05 -11.27 -8.53
N GLU A 79 7.16 -10.29 -9.42
CA GLU A 79 8.36 -9.98 -10.17
C GLU A 79 9.45 -9.40 -9.28
N ILE A 80 9.07 -8.60 -8.28
CA ILE A 80 9.98 -8.08 -7.27
C ILE A 80 10.58 -9.23 -6.45
N ILE A 81 9.77 -10.22 -6.07
CA ILE A 81 10.25 -11.44 -5.41
C ILE A 81 11.18 -12.23 -6.35
N ASN A 82 10.83 -12.37 -7.62
CA ASN A 82 11.67 -13.09 -8.58
C ASN A 82 13.02 -12.39 -8.77
N ILE A 83 13.04 -11.06 -8.88
CA ILE A 83 14.27 -10.25 -8.90
C ILE A 83 15.11 -10.49 -7.65
N LYS A 84 14.49 -10.52 -6.46
CA LYS A 84 15.18 -10.75 -5.18
C LYS A 84 15.81 -12.14 -5.11
N TYR A 85 15.14 -13.19 -5.61
CA TYR A 85 15.62 -14.56 -5.57
C TYR A 85 16.33 -15.01 -6.85
N ASN A 86 16.72 -14.06 -7.72
CA ASN A 86 17.35 -14.31 -9.01
C ASN A 86 16.62 -15.38 -9.86
N LYS A 87 15.29 -15.43 -9.76
CA LYS A 87 14.43 -16.30 -10.55
C LYS A 87 14.07 -15.59 -11.85
N SER A 88 13.83 -16.37 -12.91
CA SER A 88 13.49 -15.82 -14.23
C SER A 88 12.31 -14.85 -14.13
N PHE A 89 12.49 -13.62 -14.62
CA PHE A 89 11.40 -12.69 -14.87
C PHE A 89 10.54 -13.29 -15.97
N LYS A 90 9.51 -14.05 -15.60
CA LYS A 90 8.53 -14.52 -16.58
C LYS A 90 7.85 -13.27 -17.12
N LYS A 91 8.02 -12.97 -18.42
CA LYS A 91 7.23 -11.99 -19.18
C LYS A 91 5.76 -12.43 -19.13
N LEU A 92 5.10 -12.30 -17.98
CA LEU A 92 3.71 -12.66 -17.80
C LEU A 92 2.78 -11.53 -18.22
N TYR A 93 3.31 -10.34 -18.45
CA TYR A 93 2.53 -9.17 -18.78
C TYR A 93 2.55 -8.95 -20.30
N GLY A 94 1.67 -9.69 -20.98
CA GLY A 94 1.35 -9.52 -22.40
C GLY A 94 0.68 -8.17 -22.69
N LYS A 95 0.20 -7.99 -23.93
CA LYS A 95 -0.37 -6.73 -24.46
C LYS A 95 -1.53 -6.14 -23.62
N GLU A 96 -2.13 -6.95 -22.75
CA GLU A 96 -3.35 -6.74 -21.96
C GLU A 96 -3.14 -6.02 -20.61
N PHE A 97 -1.91 -5.90 -20.10
CA PHE A 97 -1.68 -5.29 -18.77
C PHE A 97 -1.65 -3.76 -18.83
N TYR A 98 -2.25 -3.13 -17.82
CA TYR A 98 -2.37 -1.67 -17.69
C TYR A 98 -0.99 -0.96 -17.66
N TYR A 99 0.03 -1.61 -17.09
CA TYR A 99 1.42 -1.15 -17.12
C TYR A 99 2.34 -2.16 -17.79
N LYS A 100 3.04 -1.73 -18.84
CA LYS A 100 4.05 -2.53 -19.56
C LYS A 100 5.44 -2.14 -19.07
N LEU A 101 5.86 -2.73 -17.97
CA LEU A 101 7.22 -2.56 -17.43
C LEU A 101 8.08 -3.77 -17.80
N ASN A 102 9.26 -3.50 -18.35
CA ASN A 102 10.30 -4.52 -18.50
C ASN A 102 11.13 -4.65 -17.20
N GLU A 103 11.99 -5.67 -17.14
CA GLU A 103 12.80 -5.94 -15.95
C GLU A 103 13.73 -4.78 -15.60
N SER A 104 14.35 -4.11 -16.58
CA SER A 104 15.28 -3.00 -16.33
C SER A 104 14.55 -1.78 -15.75
N GLN A 105 13.35 -1.46 -16.26
CA GLN A 105 12.50 -0.41 -15.71
C GLN A 105 12.06 -0.74 -14.28
N LEU A 106 11.63 -1.97 -14.01
CA LEU A 106 11.23 -2.38 -12.66
C LEU A 106 12.41 -2.34 -11.67
N ARG A 107 13.59 -2.83 -12.07
CA ARG A 107 14.82 -2.74 -11.27
C ARG A 107 15.21 -1.30 -10.98
N ARG A 108 15.12 -0.44 -11.99
CA ARG A 108 15.40 0.99 -11.84
C ARG A 108 14.42 1.66 -10.89
N LEU A 109 13.13 1.37 -11.02
CA LEU A 109 12.09 1.87 -10.13
C LEU A 109 12.33 1.39 -8.69
N LEU A 110 12.66 0.11 -8.49
CA LEU A 110 13.01 -0.45 -7.18
C LEU A 110 14.24 0.19 -6.56
N PHE A 111 15.26 0.53 -7.35
CA PHE A 111 16.50 1.08 -6.82
C PHE A 111 16.38 2.58 -6.53
N GLU A 112 15.85 3.35 -7.48
CA GLU A 112 15.74 4.81 -7.39
C GLU A 112 14.56 5.27 -6.53
N TYR A 113 13.48 4.49 -6.49
CA TYR A 113 12.22 4.84 -5.80
C TYR A 113 11.81 3.77 -4.78
N LYS A 114 12.73 3.29 -3.94
CA LYS A 114 12.44 2.32 -2.87
C LYS A 114 11.26 2.73 -1.99
N GLY A 115 11.19 4.03 -1.66
CA GLY A 115 10.11 4.61 -0.86
C GLY A 115 8.73 4.36 -1.48
N TYR A 116 8.62 4.34 -2.80
CA TYR A 116 7.38 4.06 -3.52
C TYR A 116 6.76 2.72 -3.12
N PHE A 117 7.59 1.67 -3.11
CA PHE A 117 7.18 0.32 -2.72
C PHE A 117 6.94 0.20 -1.22
N VAL A 118 7.82 0.81 -0.40
CA VAL A 118 7.69 0.76 1.06
C VAL A 118 6.39 1.40 1.53
N PHE A 119 6.07 2.61 1.05
CA PHE A 119 4.82 3.28 1.40
C PHE A 119 3.61 2.46 0.97
N GLN A 120 3.62 1.96 -0.27
CA GLN A 120 2.51 1.16 -0.78
C GLN A 120 2.28 -0.11 0.05
N TYR A 121 3.33 -0.89 0.33
CA TYR A 121 3.22 -2.12 1.13
C TYR A 121 2.83 -1.84 2.57
N MET A 122 3.39 -0.80 3.19
CA MET A 122 3.04 -0.41 4.55
C MET A 122 1.56 -0.02 4.65
N ILE A 123 1.07 0.80 3.72
CA ILE A 123 -0.34 1.17 3.62
C ILE A 123 -1.20 -0.09 3.44
N PHE A 124 -0.85 -0.96 2.51
CA PHE A 124 -1.60 -2.19 2.24
C PHE A 124 -1.71 -3.11 3.46
N ILE A 125 -0.59 -3.34 4.16
CA ILE A 125 -0.54 -4.18 5.37
C ILE A 125 -1.36 -3.56 6.51
N ILE A 126 -1.16 -2.27 6.81
CA ILE A 126 -1.88 -1.60 7.91
C ILE A 126 -3.39 -1.57 7.63
N THR A 127 -3.78 -1.27 6.39
CA THR A 127 -5.19 -1.29 5.97
C THR A 127 -5.80 -2.67 6.15
N THR A 128 -5.06 -3.74 5.78
CA THR A 128 -5.51 -5.12 5.93
C THR A 128 -5.73 -5.47 7.41
N PHE A 129 -4.78 -5.14 8.29
CA PHE A 129 -4.94 -5.36 9.73
C PHE A 129 -6.09 -4.54 10.32
N ALA A 130 -6.29 -3.30 9.86
CA ALA A 130 -7.41 -2.47 10.31
C ALA A 130 -8.75 -3.17 10.04
N PHE A 131 -8.96 -3.68 8.82
CA PHE A 131 -10.18 -4.42 8.48
C PHE A 131 -10.30 -5.73 9.24
N ILE A 132 -9.21 -6.47 9.43
CA ILE A 132 -9.23 -7.71 10.24
C ILE A 132 -9.70 -7.39 11.67
N PHE A 133 -9.17 -6.36 12.32
CA PHE A 133 -9.60 -5.99 13.67
C PHE A 133 -11.05 -5.50 13.71
N MET A 134 -11.50 -4.74 12.71
CA MET A 134 -12.91 -4.31 12.62
C MET A 134 -13.87 -5.49 12.48
N ILE A 135 -13.55 -6.45 11.61
CA ILE A 135 -14.33 -7.68 11.44
C ILE A 135 -14.27 -8.51 12.73
N PHE A 136 -13.10 -8.65 13.34
CA PHE A 136 -12.94 -9.42 14.56
C PHE A 136 -13.71 -8.80 15.73
N SER A 137 -13.68 -7.46 15.86
CA SER A 137 -14.52 -6.71 16.81
C SER A 137 -16.00 -7.03 16.62
N TYR A 138 -16.49 -6.95 15.37
CA TYR A 138 -17.87 -7.31 15.06
C TYR A 138 -18.21 -8.74 15.44
N VAL A 139 -17.32 -9.70 15.17
CA VAL A 139 -17.54 -11.11 15.51
C VAL A 139 -17.58 -11.31 17.03
N VAL A 140 -16.63 -10.74 17.77
CA VAL A 140 -16.58 -10.84 19.24
C VAL A 140 -17.84 -10.24 19.86
N GLY A 141 -18.27 -9.06 19.41
CA GLY A 141 -19.43 -8.36 19.96
C GLY A 141 -20.78 -9.05 19.69
N ASN A 142 -20.88 -9.90 18.66
CA ASN A 142 -22.14 -10.57 18.29
C ASN A 142 -22.17 -12.05 18.65
N TYR A 143 -21.04 -12.75 18.68
CA TYR A 143 -20.99 -14.21 18.83
C TYR A 143 -20.30 -14.70 20.10
N PHE A 144 -19.55 -13.85 20.80
CA PHE A 144 -18.76 -14.22 21.99
C PHE A 144 -19.07 -13.37 23.22
N LYS A 145 -20.28 -12.80 23.30
CA LYS A 145 -20.78 -12.09 24.48
C LYS A 145 -20.80 -12.98 25.72
#